data_AF-A0A523TLC6-F1
#
_entry.id   AF-A0A523TLC6-F1
#
_cell.length_a   1.000
_cell.length_b   1.000
_cell.length_c   1.000
_cell.angle_alpha   90.00
_cell.angle_beta   90.00
_cell.angle_gamma   90.00
#
_symmetry.space_group_name_H-M   'P 1'
#
loop_
_entity.id
_entity.type
_entity.pdbx_description
1 polymer ?
#
loop_
_entity_poly.entity_id
_entity_poly.type
_entity_poly.pdbx_seq_one_letter_code
_entity_poly.pdbx_strand_id
1 'polypeptide(L)'
;MVEQIIQSDGLIKEFPMGGFFTRSKEPFAKKRVLDGITFDLPKGLSLALLGPNGSGKTTLLKTLSTIYSPDGGDAQICGYDLVSEMKEVRKHISFVSPAMDFQKKLTLKQTLDFFVKVTNGDMALAKDFIEELQLDHLWNKKLETFSEGQKAITRLCVGLQKNPAILFADEPTSGIDFRRKQIVLDFLEKQGKERTLVLVDHSPDVVDQLCDKILLISLGGTVQGMVDVTKLQNEFNYMYDIMVIPKDQMTEKEAESIWPRFEMIGGMCRFFAGTRAEAVDIHNKIIDWGKFIDFKTSGISIEDITLMWLAKHEKEMEEKLVEERKKIKQAEQLKQAKRSRRRK
;
A
#
# COMPACT_ATOMS: atom_id res chain seq x y z
N MET A 1 11.26 -24.68 -9.40
CA MET A 1 10.56 -23.40 -9.67
C MET A 1 9.93 -22.97 -8.36
N VAL A 2 10.00 -21.68 -8.03
CA VAL A 2 9.37 -21.16 -6.80
C VAL A 2 7.85 -21.13 -7.04
N GLU A 3 7.08 -21.75 -6.15
CA GLU A 3 5.61 -21.77 -6.21
C GLU A 3 5.07 -20.34 -6.00
N GLN A 4 4.27 -19.84 -6.95
CA GLN A 4 3.64 -18.53 -6.86
C GLN A 4 2.27 -18.64 -6.19
N ILE A 5 1.96 -17.74 -5.26
CA ILE A 5 0.65 -17.71 -4.58
C ILE A 5 -0.29 -16.67 -5.19
N ILE A 6 0.25 -15.62 -5.81
CA ILE A 6 -0.48 -14.65 -6.63
C ILE A 6 0.29 -14.47 -7.93
N GLN A 7 -0.42 -14.50 -9.05
CA GLN A 7 0.10 -14.12 -10.35
C GLN A 7 -0.92 -13.20 -11.01
N SER A 8 -0.45 -12.13 -11.62
CA SER A 8 -1.29 -11.23 -12.41
C SER A 8 -0.58 -10.84 -13.69
N ASP A 9 -1.33 -10.79 -14.78
CA ASP A 9 -0.84 -10.32 -16.07
C ASP A 9 -1.85 -9.34 -16.68
N GLY A 10 -1.46 -8.07 -16.74
CA GLY A 10 -2.21 -7.04 -17.42
C GLY A 10 -3.55 -6.71 -16.77
N LEU A 11 -3.72 -6.89 -15.45
CA LEU A 11 -4.99 -6.65 -14.76
C LEU A 11 -5.46 -5.19 -14.94
N ILE A 12 -6.70 -5.04 -15.41
CA ILE A 12 -7.36 -3.75 -15.65
C ILE A 12 -8.62 -3.65 -14.80
N LYS A 13 -8.88 -2.46 -14.26
CA LYS A 13 -10.14 -2.14 -13.57
C LYS A 13 -10.57 -0.72 -13.89
N GLU A 14 -11.82 -0.58 -14.32
CA GLU A 14 -12.46 0.68 -14.68
C GLU A 14 -13.74 0.90 -13.86
N PHE A 15 -14.05 2.16 -13.57
CA PHE A 15 -15.29 2.57 -12.92
C PHE A 15 -16.00 3.66 -13.74
N PRO A 16 -17.34 3.66 -13.80
CA PRO A 16 -18.07 4.75 -14.44
C PRO A 16 -17.85 6.07 -13.68
N MET A 17 -17.58 7.16 -14.40
CA MET A 17 -17.60 8.52 -13.85
C MET A 17 -19.00 9.12 -13.99
N GLY A 18 -19.63 9.48 -12.87
CA GLY A 18 -20.89 10.23 -12.85
C GLY A 18 -21.71 9.99 -11.57
N GLY A 19 -22.22 11.07 -10.97
CA GLY A 19 -23.15 11.00 -9.83
C GLY A 19 -24.52 10.46 -10.25
N PHE A 20 -25.28 9.95 -9.28
CA PHE A 20 -26.61 9.31 -9.41
C PHE A 20 -27.71 10.14 -10.11
N PHE A 21 -27.41 11.33 -10.63
CA PHE A 21 -28.36 12.26 -11.25
C PHE A 21 -27.82 12.86 -12.55
N THR A 22 -27.68 12.07 -13.61
CA THR A 22 -27.73 12.62 -14.97
C THR A 22 -28.57 11.71 -15.87
N ARG A 23 -29.54 12.34 -16.55
CA ARG A 23 -30.55 11.70 -17.40
C ARG A 23 -30.07 11.57 -18.85
N SER A 24 -28.75 11.48 -19.08
CA SER A 24 -28.15 11.44 -20.42
C SER A 24 -28.00 10.01 -20.93
N LYS A 25 -28.20 9.81 -22.24
CA LYS A 25 -28.05 8.52 -22.95
C LYS A 25 -26.62 8.24 -23.39
N GLU A 26 -25.65 9.07 -23.03
CA GLU A 26 -24.25 8.88 -23.41
C GLU A 26 -23.60 7.86 -22.46
N PRO A 27 -22.77 6.93 -22.97
CA PRO A 27 -22.04 6.01 -22.11
C PRO A 27 -21.19 6.80 -21.12
N PHE A 28 -21.35 6.52 -19.82
CA PHE A 28 -20.55 7.15 -18.77
C PHE A 28 -19.07 7.05 -19.12
N ALA A 29 -18.36 8.18 -19.10
CA ALA A 29 -16.92 8.18 -19.22
C ALA A 29 -16.35 7.25 -18.14
N LYS A 30 -15.52 6.27 -18.51
CA LYS A 30 -14.93 5.36 -17.53
C LYS A 30 -13.60 5.92 -17.05
N LYS A 31 -13.39 5.87 -15.73
CA LYS A 31 -12.08 6.08 -15.12
C LYS A 31 -11.36 4.74 -15.01
N ARG A 32 -10.25 4.60 -15.71
CA ARG A 32 -9.31 3.50 -15.46
C ARG A 32 -8.57 3.74 -14.14
N VAL A 33 -8.61 2.75 -13.25
CA VAL A 33 -8.02 2.80 -11.91
C VAL A 33 -6.88 1.80 -11.76
N LEU A 34 -6.97 0.65 -12.43
CA LEU A 34 -5.85 -0.27 -12.63
C LEU A 34 -5.60 -0.37 -14.13
N ASP A 35 -4.34 -0.25 -14.55
CA ASP A 35 -3.94 -0.20 -15.96
C ASP A 35 -2.78 -1.16 -16.20
N GLY A 36 -3.11 -2.43 -16.45
CA GLY A 36 -2.10 -3.44 -16.79
C GLY A 36 -1.22 -3.84 -15.62
N ILE A 37 -1.80 -4.10 -14.44
CA ILE A 37 -1.05 -4.56 -13.27
C ILE A 37 -0.53 -5.99 -13.54
N THR A 38 0.80 -6.14 -13.61
CA THR A 38 1.51 -7.41 -13.78
C THR A 38 2.51 -7.59 -12.65
N PHE A 39 2.39 -8.67 -11.89
CA PHE A 39 3.37 -9.10 -10.87
C PHE A 39 3.13 -10.56 -10.46
N ASP A 40 4.20 -11.18 -9.94
CA ASP A 40 4.17 -12.50 -9.31
C ASP A 40 4.59 -12.38 -7.85
N LEU A 41 3.86 -13.02 -6.93
CA LEU A 41 4.20 -13.12 -5.52
C LEU A 41 4.48 -14.59 -5.16
N PRO A 42 5.72 -14.92 -4.75
CA PRO A 42 6.04 -16.23 -4.22
C PRO A 42 5.25 -16.57 -2.95
N LYS A 43 4.90 -17.85 -2.81
CA LYS A 43 4.31 -18.38 -1.58
C LYS A 43 5.27 -18.22 -0.41
N GLY A 44 4.72 -17.84 0.75
CA GLY A 44 5.49 -17.61 1.98
C GLY A 44 6.11 -16.21 2.09
N LEU A 45 5.85 -15.33 1.13
CA LEU A 45 6.16 -13.90 1.24
C LEU A 45 4.89 -13.10 1.49
N SER A 46 5.03 -12.07 2.32
CA SER A 46 4.01 -11.04 2.55
C SER A 46 4.35 -9.76 1.78
N LEU A 47 3.31 -9.07 1.32
CA LEU A 47 3.40 -7.97 0.36
C LEU A 47 2.67 -6.73 0.86
N ALA A 48 3.36 -5.60 0.91
CA ALA A 48 2.72 -4.29 1.02
C ALA A 48 2.47 -3.68 -0.36
N LEU A 49 1.31 -3.06 -0.56
CA LEU A 49 1.02 -2.23 -1.72
C LEU A 49 1.22 -0.77 -1.32
N LEU A 50 2.14 -0.07 -1.98
CA LEU A 50 2.47 1.31 -1.65
C LEU A 50 2.37 2.24 -2.86
N GLY A 51 2.15 3.52 -2.58
CA GLY A 51 2.01 4.57 -3.58
C GLY A 51 1.05 5.67 -3.14
N PRO A 52 0.92 6.75 -3.93
CA PRO A 52 0.10 7.90 -3.56
C PRO A 52 -1.39 7.56 -3.36
N ASN A 53 -2.11 8.44 -2.66
CA ASN A 53 -3.56 8.33 -2.57
C ASN A 53 -4.20 8.43 -3.96
N GLY A 54 -5.12 7.51 -4.25
CA GLY A 54 -5.74 7.40 -5.57
C GLY A 54 -4.94 6.61 -6.62
N SER A 55 -3.81 6.00 -6.27
CA SER A 55 -3.04 5.13 -7.19
C SER A 55 -3.71 3.78 -7.48
N GLY A 56 -4.77 3.41 -6.74
CA GLY A 56 -5.51 2.18 -6.99
C GLY A 56 -5.21 1.02 -6.03
N LYS A 57 -4.37 1.19 -5.00
CA LYS A 57 -3.99 0.15 -4.02
C LYS A 57 -5.18 -0.66 -3.47
N THR A 58 -6.15 0.01 -2.87
CA THR A 58 -7.38 -0.62 -2.35
C THR A 58 -8.23 -1.25 -3.46
N THR A 59 -8.20 -0.69 -4.67
CA THR A 59 -8.90 -1.28 -5.83
C THR A 59 -8.24 -2.58 -6.25
N LEU A 60 -6.90 -2.65 -6.24
CA LEU A 60 -6.15 -3.87 -6.50
C LEU A 60 -6.43 -4.92 -5.43
N LEU A 61 -6.37 -4.58 -4.13
CA LEU A 61 -6.76 -5.48 -3.04
C LEU A 61 -8.17 -6.05 -3.25
N LYS A 62 -9.15 -5.20 -3.57
CA LYS A 62 -10.54 -5.61 -3.80
C LYS A 62 -10.70 -6.47 -5.06
N THR A 63 -9.89 -6.24 -6.08
CA THR A 63 -9.89 -7.04 -7.31
C THR A 63 -9.32 -8.43 -7.04
N LEU A 64 -8.13 -8.51 -6.44
CA LEU A 64 -7.49 -9.78 -6.06
C LEU A 64 -8.31 -10.57 -5.04
N SER A 65 -9.08 -9.89 -4.19
CA SER A 65 -9.99 -10.53 -3.23
C SER A 65 -11.37 -10.88 -3.79
N THR A 66 -11.59 -10.79 -5.10
CA THR A 66 -12.86 -11.12 -5.80
C THR A 66 -14.06 -10.24 -5.42
N ILE A 67 -13.83 -9.10 -4.77
CA ILE A 67 -14.85 -8.10 -4.46
C ILE A 67 -15.19 -7.30 -5.71
N TYR A 68 -14.18 -6.97 -6.51
CA TYR A 68 -14.34 -6.41 -7.85
C TYR A 68 -13.90 -7.44 -8.88
N SER A 69 -14.73 -7.66 -9.91
CA SER A 69 -14.28 -8.38 -11.10
C SER A 69 -13.38 -7.45 -11.94
N PRO A 70 -12.24 -7.95 -12.45
CA PRO A 70 -11.42 -7.17 -13.38
C PRO A 70 -12.18 -6.91 -14.69
N ASP A 71 -11.83 -5.83 -15.37
CA ASP A 71 -12.38 -5.47 -16.69
C ASP A 71 -11.46 -5.92 -17.85
N GLY A 72 -10.27 -6.45 -17.52
CA GLY A 72 -9.31 -7.04 -18.45
C GLY A 72 -8.10 -7.61 -17.72
N GLY A 73 -7.26 -8.32 -18.46
CA GLY A 73 -6.12 -9.07 -17.92
C GLY A 73 -6.53 -10.35 -17.20
N ASP A 74 -5.52 -11.07 -16.73
CA ASP A 74 -5.67 -12.39 -16.12
C ASP A 74 -4.99 -12.40 -14.74
N ALA A 75 -5.49 -13.23 -13.83
CA ALA A 75 -4.86 -13.43 -12.54
C ALA A 75 -5.17 -14.80 -11.97
N GLN A 76 -4.18 -15.36 -11.27
CA GLN A 76 -4.32 -16.62 -10.54
C GLN A 76 -4.00 -16.41 -9.06
N ILE A 77 -4.83 -16.99 -8.21
CA ILE A 77 -4.67 -16.95 -6.75
C ILE A 77 -4.68 -18.37 -6.23
N CYS A 78 -3.60 -18.77 -5.54
CA CYS A 78 -3.41 -20.15 -5.07
C CYS A 78 -3.55 -21.20 -6.19
N GLY A 79 -3.15 -20.84 -7.42
CA GLY A 79 -3.24 -21.69 -8.61
C GLY A 79 -4.62 -21.75 -9.29
N TYR A 80 -5.62 -21.02 -8.78
CA TYR A 80 -6.95 -20.94 -9.38
C TYR A 80 -7.14 -19.62 -10.13
N ASP A 81 -7.81 -19.66 -11.27
CA ASP A 81 -8.16 -18.46 -12.01
C ASP A 81 -9.12 -17.54 -11.21
N LEU A 82 -8.80 -16.25 -11.15
CA LEU A 82 -9.52 -15.25 -10.36
C LEU A 82 -11.00 -15.12 -10.76
N VAL A 83 -11.32 -15.32 -12.04
CA VAL A 83 -12.65 -15.09 -12.61
C VAL A 83 -13.40 -16.41 -12.79
N SER A 84 -12.84 -17.37 -13.53
CA SER A 84 -13.52 -18.64 -13.83
C SER A 84 -13.60 -19.58 -12.63
N GLU A 85 -12.65 -19.49 -11.69
CA GLU A 85 -12.57 -20.37 -10.51
C GLU A 85 -12.77 -19.59 -9.19
N MET A 86 -13.48 -18.46 -9.26
CA MET A 86 -13.72 -17.54 -8.13
C MET A 86 -14.20 -18.23 -6.85
N LYS A 87 -15.00 -19.30 -6.95
CA LYS A 87 -15.47 -20.05 -5.78
C LYS A 87 -14.33 -20.78 -5.06
N GLU A 88 -13.38 -21.34 -5.79
CA GLU A 88 -12.19 -21.98 -5.22
C GLU A 88 -11.27 -20.92 -4.62
N VAL A 89 -11.00 -19.82 -5.34
CA VAL A 89 -10.24 -18.68 -4.82
C VAL A 89 -10.78 -18.22 -3.46
N ARG A 90 -12.10 -18.01 -3.34
CA ARG A 90 -12.76 -17.54 -2.10
C ARG A 90 -12.61 -18.47 -0.90
N LYS A 91 -12.29 -19.76 -1.09
CA LYS A 91 -11.97 -20.68 0.02
C LYS A 91 -10.61 -20.35 0.64
N HIS A 92 -9.68 -19.85 -0.17
CA HIS A 92 -8.29 -19.61 0.23
C HIS A 92 -7.98 -18.17 0.67
N ILE A 93 -8.88 -17.22 0.44
CA ILE A 93 -8.61 -15.79 0.69
C ILE A 93 -9.56 -15.17 1.71
N SER A 94 -9.10 -14.20 2.49
CA SER A 94 -9.96 -13.30 3.26
C SER A 94 -9.67 -11.85 2.93
N PHE A 95 -10.67 -10.98 3.06
CA PHE A 95 -10.51 -9.54 2.95
C PHE A 95 -11.00 -8.85 4.22
N VAL A 96 -10.15 -8.00 4.80
CA VAL A 96 -10.47 -7.18 5.97
C VAL A 96 -10.24 -5.71 5.62
N SER A 97 -11.19 -4.85 6.01
CA SER A 97 -11.05 -3.39 5.89
C SER A 97 -11.89 -2.68 6.96
N PRO A 98 -11.58 -1.42 7.30
CA PRO A 98 -12.41 -0.57 8.16
C PRO A 98 -13.87 -0.47 7.72
N ALA A 99 -14.14 -0.61 6.41
CA ALA A 99 -15.49 -0.56 5.84
C ALA A 99 -16.34 -1.80 6.15
N MET A 100 -15.74 -2.90 6.64
CA MET A 100 -16.48 -4.05 7.13
C MET A 100 -17.20 -3.66 8.43
N ASP A 101 -18.52 -3.51 8.38
CA ASP A 101 -19.31 -3.21 9.59
C ASP A 101 -20.08 -4.43 10.07
N PHE A 102 -20.41 -4.42 11.35
CA PHE A 102 -21.09 -5.52 12.02
C PHE A 102 -22.48 -5.11 12.50
N GLN A 103 -23.34 -6.10 12.72
CA GLN A 103 -24.62 -5.86 13.37
C GLN A 103 -24.40 -5.43 14.83
N LYS A 104 -24.62 -4.14 15.09
CA LYS A 104 -24.34 -3.45 16.36
C LYS A 104 -24.96 -4.13 17.60
N LYS A 105 -26.12 -4.78 17.42
CA LYS A 105 -26.87 -5.43 18.51
C LYS A 105 -26.41 -6.85 18.85
N LEU A 106 -25.60 -7.49 18.00
CA LEU A 106 -25.05 -8.82 18.29
C LEU A 106 -23.90 -8.73 19.28
N THR A 107 -23.69 -9.80 20.04
CA THR A 107 -22.48 -9.97 20.85
C THR A 107 -21.28 -10.40 20.02
N LEU A 108 -20.07 -10.31 20.58
CA LEU A 108 -18.87 -10.84 19.95
C LEU A 108 -19.02 -12.32 19.59
N LYS A 109 -19.45 -13.15 20.54
CA LYS A 109 -19.73 -14.57 20.31
C LYS A 109 -20.72 -14.78 19.16
N GLN A 110 -21.84 -14.05 19.14
CA GLN A 110 -22.87 -14.19 18.10
C GLN A 110 -22.35 -13.77 16.73
N THR A 111 -21.51 -12.73 16.68
CA THR A 111 -20.89 -12.26 15.44
C THR A 111 -19.91 -13.29 14.90
N LEU A 112 -19.03 -13.83 15.73
CA LEU A 112 -18.08 -14.87 15.34
C LEU A 112 -18.81 -16.14 14.86
N ASP A 113 -19.79 -16.62 15.62
CA ASP A 113 -20.62 -17.78 15.27
C ASP A 113 -21.33 -17.60 13.91
N PHE A 114 -21.86 -16.41 13.65
CA PHE A 114 -22.47 -16.09 12.36
C PHE A 114 -21.45 -16.23 11.22
N PHE A 115 -20.29 -15.60 11.34
CA PHE A 115 -19.28 -15.66 10.27
C PHE A 115 -18.69 -17.06 10.13
N VAL A 116 -18.50 -17.83 11.20
CA VAL A 116 -18.02 -19.22 11.14
C VAL A 116 -18.96 -20.05 10.26
N LYS A 117 -20.27 -19.90 10.41
CA LYS A 117 -21.27 -20.60 9.60
C LYS A 117 -21.28 -20.15 8.14
N VAL A 118 -21.12 -18.86 7.88
CA VAL A 118 -21.18 -18.30 6.52
C VAL A 118 -19.90 -18.60 5.73
N THR A 119 -18.74 -18.57 6.38
CA THR A 119 -17.44 -18.76 5.73
C THR A 119 -16.90 -20.18 5.84
N ASN A 120 -17.62 -21.08 6.50
CA ASN A 120 -17.17 -22.42 6.87
C ASN A 120 -15.84 -22.37 7.64
N GLY A 121 -15.77 -21.45 8.61
CA GLY A 121 -14.61 -21.25 9.47
C GLY A 121 -14.61 -22.16 10.70
N ASP A 122 -13.72 -21.86 11.64
CA ASP A 122 -13.52 -22.60 12.87
C ASP A 122 -13.70 -21.70 14.10
N MET A 123 -14.67 -22.06 14.93
CA MET A 123 -14.97 -21.34 16.17
C MET A 123 -13.88 -21.50 17.23
N ALA A 124 -13.14 -22.62 17.22
CA ALA A 124 -12.01 -22.82 18.12
C ALA A 124 -10.88 -21.82 17.78
N LEU A 125 -10.50 -21.73 16.50
CA LEU A 125 -9.53 -20.73 16.04
C LEU A 125 -9.99 -19.30 16.36
N ALA A 126 -11.27 -18.98 16.12
CA ALA A 126 -11.80 -17.67 16.45
C ALA A 126 -11.65 -17.34 17.95
N LYS A 127 -11.89 -18.32 18.82
CA LYS A 127 -11.74 -18.17 20.26
C LYS A 127 -10.27 -17.97 20.65
N ASP A 128 -9.36 -18.78 20.10
CA ASP A 128 -7.93 -18.69 20.37
C ASP A 128 -7.37 -17.31 19.97
N PHE A 129 -7.77 -16.79 18.80
CA PHE A 129 -7.38 -15.45 18.37
C PHE A 129 -7.92 -14.34 19.27
N ILE A 130 -9.15 -14.48 19.77
CA ILE A 130 -9.73 -13.51 20.71
C ILE A 130 -9.00 -13.50 22.04
N GLU A 131 -8.58 -14.67 22.53
CA GLU A 131 -7.76 -14.79 23.75
C GLU A 131 -6.36 -14.20 23.54
N GLU A 132 -5.67 -14.56 22.45
CA GLU A 132 -4.34 -14.04 22.09
C GLU A 132 -4.36 -12.50 21.93
N LEU A 133 -5.42 -11.97 21.33
CA LEU A 133 -5.63 -10.53 21.15
C LEU A 133 -6.26 -9.85 22.36
N GLN A 134 -6.41 -10.54 23.49
CA GLN A 134 -6.91 -9.99 24.77
C GLN A 134 -8.29 -9.31 24.68
N LEU A 135 -9.25 -9.96 24.01
CA LEU A 135 -10.64 -9.51 23.83
C LEU A 135 -11.67 -10.46 24.48
N ASP A 136 -11.23 -11.52 25.15
CA ASP A 136 -12.04 -12.56 25.78
C ASP A 136 -13.06 -12.01 26.78
N HIS A 137 -12.70 -11.01 27.58
CA HIS A 137 -13.60 -10.33 28.52
C HIS A 137 -14.81 -9.65 27.84
N LEU A 138 -14.77 -9.44 26.51
CA LEU A 138 -15.88 -8.87 25.72
C LEU A 138 -16.76 -9.92 25.05
N TRP A 139 -16.53 -11.22 25.27
CA TRP A 139 -17.21 -12.33 24.59
C TRP A 139 -18.73 -12.20 24.50
N ASN A 140 -19.36 -11.76 25.60
CA ASN A 140 -20.81 -11.60 25.72
C ASN A 140 -21.28 -10.15 25.63
N LYS A 141 -20.39 -9.20 25.32
CA LYS A 141 -20.72 -7.78 25.13
C LYS A 141 -21.17 -7.53 23.69
N LYS A 142 -22.08 -6.57 23.52
CA LYS A 142 -22.59 -6.15 22.21
C LYS A 142 -21.59 -5.30 21.48
N LEU A 143 -21.50 -5.42 20.15
CA LEU A 143 -20.53 -4.68 19.34
C LEU A 143 -20.77 -3.15 19.35
N GLU A 144 -21.98 -2.69 19.68
CA GLU A 144 -22.24 -1.26 19.89
C GLU A 144 -21.46 -0.65 21.05
N THR A 145 -20.98 -1.47 22.01
CA THR A 145 -20.17 -0.99 23.13
C THR A 145 -18.67 -1.02 22.83
N PHE A 146 -18.26 -1.46 21.64
CA PHE A 146 -16.85 -1.64 21.28
C PHE A 146 -16.27 -0.32 20.78
N SER A 147 -15.03 -0.04 21.14
CA SER A 147 -14.23 1.00 20.46
C SER A 147 -13.93 0.58 19.02
N GLU A 148 -13.56 1.54 18.17
CA GLU A 148 -13.16 1.21 16.79
C GLU A 148 -11.98 0.25 16.74
N GLY A 149 -11.00 0.38 17.65
CA GLY A 149 -9.90 -0.58 17.76
C GLY A 149 -10.34 -1.99 18.14
N GLN A 150 -11.31 -2.14 19.05
CA GLN A 150 -11.89 -3.45 19.39
C GLN A 150 -12.66 -4.05 18.20
N LYS A 151 -13.34 -3.22 17.40
CA LYS A 151 -13.98 -3.67 16.16
C LYS A 151 -12.95 -4.06 15.11
N ALA A 152 -11.84 -3.33 14.97
CA ALA A 152 -10.74 -3.67 14.07
C ALA A 152 -10.17 -5.07 14.39
N ILE A 153 -9.89 -5.34 15.67
CA ILE A 153 -9.46 -6.67 16.14
C ILE A 153 -10.53 -7.74 15.81
N THR A 154 -11.81 -7.43 16.04
CA THR A 154 -12.91 -8.36 15.70
C THR A 154 -12.95 -8.68 14.20
N ARG A 155 -12.70 -7.70 13.32
CA ARG A 155 -12.59 -7.92 11.86
C ARG A 155 -11.43 -8.84 11.50
N LEU A 156 -10.29 -8.68 12.15
CA LEU A 156 -9.14 -9.59 11.96
C LEU A 156 -9.51 -11.03 12.35
N CYS A 157 -10.14 -11.23 13.50
CA CYS A 157 -10.60 -12.56 13.91
C CYS A 157 -11.59 -13.17 12.90
N VAL A 158 -12.58 -12.40 12.45
CA VAL A 158 -13.54 -12.83 11.43
C VAL A 158 -12.85 -13.19 10.10
N GLY A 159 -11.83 -12.44 9.70
CA GLY A 159 -11.04 -12.73 8.51
C GLY A 159 -10.20 -14.00 8.65
N LEU A 160 -9.62 -14.23 9.83
CA LEU A 160 -8.65 -15.31 10.05
C LEU A 160 -9.27 -16.63 10.46
N GLN A 161 -10.48 -16.63 11.05
CA GLN A 161 -11.11 -17.85 11.58
C GLN A 161 -11.41 -18.93 10.54
N LYS A 162 -11.40 -18.61 9.24
CA LYS A 162 -11.51 -19.61 8.16
C LYS A 162 -10.17 -20.17 7.68
N ASN A 163 -9.09 -19.80 8.37
CA ASN A 163 -7.72 -20.18 8.07
C ASN A 163 -7.31 -19.93 6.59
N PRO A 164 -7.43 -18.69 6.09
CA PRO A 164 -7.11 -18.39 4.69
C PRO A 164 -5.60 -18.54 4.42
N ALA A 165 -5.25 -18.97 3.20
CA ALA A 165 -3.89 -18.96 2.69
C ALA A 165 -3.38 -17.53 2.41
N ILE A 166 -4.30 -16.60 2.08
CA ILE A 166 -4.00 -15.18 1.89
C ILE A 166 -4.96 -14.30 2.70
N LEU A 167 -4.42 -13.42 3.54
CA LEU A 167 -5.18 -12.33 4.13
C LEU A 167 -4.89 -11.03 3.38
N PHE A 168 -5.88 -10.54 2.63
CA PHE A 168 -5.89 -9.19 2.09
C PHE A 168 -6.40 -8.22 3.16
N ALA A 169 -5.61 -7.22 3.54
CA ALA A 169 -6.03 -6.27 4.57
C ALA A 169 -5.75 -4.82 4.15
N ASP A 170 -6.80 -4.01 4.19
CA ASP A 170 -6.76 -2.58 3.91
C ASP A 170 -6.74 -1.85 5.26
N GLU A 171 -5.60 -1.29 5.64
CA GLU A 171 -5.30 -0.65 6.92
C GLU A 171 -5.73 -1.48 8.16
N PRO A 172 -5.19 -2.70 8.35
CA PRO A 172 -5.64 -3.63 9.38
C PRO A 172 -5.49 -3.11 10.82
N THR A 173 -4.58 -2.16 11.05
CA THR A 173 -4.29 -1.59 12.38
C THR A 173 -4.94 -0.24 12.63
N SER A 174 -5.73 0.26 11.67
CA SER A 174 -6.39 1.57 11.76
C SER A 174 -7.40 1.61 12.90
N GLY A 175 -7.36 2.71 13.68
CA GLY A 175 -8.23 2.92 14.84
C GLY A 175 -7.86 2.13 16.10
N ILE A 176 -6.78 1.32 16.07
CA ILE A 176 -6.25 0.64 17.25
C ILE A 176 -5.37 1.60 18.04
N ASP A 177 -5.56 1.64 19.36
CA ASP A 177 -4.76 2.50 20.21
C ASP A 177 -3.30 2.03 20.31
N PHE A 178 -2.38 2.97 20.56
CA PHE A 178 -0.94 2.70 20.58
C PHE A 178 -0.55 1.54 21.51
N ARG A 179 -1.22 1.38 22.67
CA ARG A 179 -0.88 0.32 23.64
C ARG A 179 -1.24 -1.08 23.13
N ARG A 180 -2.28 -1.19 22.30
CA ARG A 180 -2.71 -2.47 21.71
C ARG A 180 -2.14 -2.73 20.32
N LYS A 181 -1.69 -1.70 19.61
CA LYS A 181 -1.15 -1.83 18.25
C LYS A 181 -0.04 -2.89 18.20
N GLN A 182 0.90 -2.87 19.16
CA GLN A 182 1.99 -3.85 19.17
C GLN A 182 1.49 -5.30 19.33
N ILE A 183 0.53 -5.55 20.22
CA ILE A 183 -0.07 -6.89 20.41
C ILE A 183 -0.66 -7.40 19.10
N VAL A 184 -1.34 -6.52 18.35
CA VAL A 184 -1.95 -6.85 17.06
C VAL A 184 -0.89 -7.09 15.98
N LEU A 185 0.20 -6.31 15.99
CA LEU A 185 1.32 -6.51 15.07
C LEU A 185 2.03 -7.84 15.33
N ASP A 186 2.37 -8.15 16.57
CA ASP A 186 3.02 -9.41 16.94
C ASP A 186 2.13 -10.60 16.55
N PHE A 187 0.82 -10.47 16.78
CA PHE A 187 -0.16 -11.45 16.32
C PHE A 187 -0.15 -11.62 14.80
N LEU A 188 -0.24 -10.52 14.03
CA LEU A 188 -0.24 -10.57 12.57
C LEU A 188 1.09 -11.08 12.00
N GLU A 189 2.22 -10.76 12.61
CA GLU A 189 3.54 -11.27 12.23
C GLU A 189 3.58 -12.80 12.37
N LYS A 190 3.07 -13.34 13.49
CA LYS A 190 2.90 -14.78 13.67
C LYS A 190 1.98 -15.38 12.61
N GLN A 191 0.85 -14.73 12.31
CA GLN A 191 -0.04 -15.18 11.24
C GLN A 191 0.67 -15.20 9.87
N GLY A 192 1.49 -14.18 9.58
CA GLY A 192 2.26 -14.06 8.34
C GLY A 192 3.32 -15.16 8.13
N LYS A 193 3.72 -15.87 9.19
CA LYS A 193 4.60 -17.06 9.09
C LYS A 193 3.86 -18.29 8.57
N GLU A 194 2.53 -18.34 8.71
CA GLU A 194 1.70 -19.46 8.28
C GLU A 194 0.95 -19.19 6.97
N ARG A 195 0.77 -17.92 6.60
CA ARG A 195 -0.02 -17.49 5.44
C ARG A 195 0.56 -16.21 4.84
N THR A 196 0.22 -15.93 3.58
CA THR A 196 0.64 -14.67 2.95
C THR A 196 -0.26 -13.51 3.39
N LEU A 197 0.35 -12.41 3.83
CA LEU A 197 -0.35 -11.14 4.05
C LEU A 197 -0.19 -10.26 2.82
N VAL A 198 -1.28 -9.63 2.37
CA VAL A 198 -1.23 -8.60 1.32
C VAL A 198 -1.92 -7.35 1.86
N LEU A 199 -1.14 -6.32 2.14
CA LEU A 199 -1.57 -5.20 2.95
C LEU A 199 -1.51 -3.87 2.21
N VAL A 200 -2.45 -2.99 2.49
CA VAL A 200 -2.31 -1.55 2.28
C VAL A 200 -2.22 -0.91 3.64
N ASP A 201 -1.11 -0.27 3.97
CA ASP A 201 -0.97 0.48 5.22
C ASP A 201 -0.03 1.66 4.98
N HIS A 202 -0.31 2.77 5.66
CA HIS A 202 0.47 4.00 5.60
C HIS A 202 1.56 4.04 6.69
N SER A 203 1.49 3.13 7.66
CA SER A 203 2.41 3.05 8.79
C SER A 203 3.67 2.26 8.41
N PRO A 204 4.86 2.86 8.52
CA PRO A 204 6.13 2.20 8.23
C PRO A 204 6.36 1.00 9.12
N ASP A 205 6.10 1.13 10.41
CA ASP A 205 6.26 0.05 11.40
C ASP A 205 5.42 -1.19 11.03
N VAL A 206 4.24 -0.98 10.42
CA VAL A 206 3.37 -2.09 9.99
C VAL A 206 4.00 -2.80 8.80
N VAL A 207 4.47 -2.06 7.79
CA VAL A 207 5.07 -2.65 6.60
C VAL A 207 6.40 -3.33 6.94
N ASP A 208 7.21 -2.71 7.79
CA ASP A 208 8.49 -3.25 8.25
C ASP A 208 8.32 -4.56 9.01
N GLN A 209 7.37 -4.61 9.96
CA GLN A 209 7.16 -5.80 10.77
C GLN A 209 6.45 -6.93 10.01
N LEU A 210 5.54 -6.60 9.08
CA LEU A 210 4.62 -7.60 8.50
C LEU A 210 4.93 -8.03 7.06
N CYS A 211 5.75 -7.30 6.31
CA CYS A 211 5.91 -7.51 4.88
C CYS A 211 7.36 -7.79 4.48
N ASP A 212 7.55 -8.67 3.51
CA ASP A 212 8.86 -8.97 2.91
C ASP A 212 9.10 -8.13 1.65
N LYS A 213 8.01 -7.88 0.90
CA LYS A 213 8.02 -7.20 -0.39
C LYS A 213 7.13 -5.96 -0.36
N ILE A 214 7.47 -4.99 -1.20
CA ILE A 214 6.66 -3.83 -1.52
C ILE A 214 6.38 -3.82 -3.02
N LEU A 215 5.11 -3.75 -3.41
CA LEU A 215 4.67 -3.45 -4.76
C LEU A 215 4.40 -1.95 -4.87
N LEU A 216 5.16 -1.26 -5.72
CA LEU A 216 5.06 0.17 -5.94
C LEU A 216 4.06 0.48 -7.06
N ILE A 217 3.02 1.22 -6.72
CA ILE A 217 1.92 1.57 -7.63
C ILE A 217 1.85 3.09 -7.79
N SER A 218 2.04 3.58 -9.00
CA SER A 218 1.95 5.02 -9.29
C SER A 218 0.51 5.47 -9.56
N LEU A 219 0.30 6.79 -9.59
CA LEU A 219 -0.93 7.35 -10.13
C LEU A 219 -1.18 6.82 -11.55
N GLY A 220 -2.43 6.53 -11.85
CA GLY A 220 -2.81 5.84 -13.10
C GLY A 220 -2.91 4.31 -12.97
N GLY A 221 -2.50 3.73 -11.84
CA GLY A 221 -2.73 2.31 -11.56
C GLY A 221 -1.77 1.39 -12.30
N THR A 222 -0.50 1.79 -12.42
CA THR A 222 0.57 1.01 -13.04
C THR A 222 1.60 0.59 -12.00
N VAL A 223 2.18 -0.60 -12.18
CA VAL A 223 3.27 -1.10 -11.33
C VAL A 223 4.59 -0.48 -11.77
N GLN A 224 5.32 0.12 -10.84
CA GLN A 224 6.67 0.66 -11.06
C GLN A 224 7.76 -0.37 -10.74
N GLY A 225 7.46 -1.30 -9.84
CA GLY A 225 8.34 -2.40 -9.49
C GLY A 225 7.93 -3.08 -8.20
N MET A 226 8.57 -4.22 -7.92
CA MET A 226 8.48 -4.90 -6.65
C MET A 226 9.86 -4.96 -6.02
N VAL A 227 9.98 -4.54 -4.77
CA VAL A 227 11.25 -4.43 -4.04
C VAL A 227 11.18 -5.16 -2.70
N ASP A 228 12.32 -5.65 -2.20
CA ASP A 228 12.41 -6.13 -0.82
C ASP A 228 12.33 -4.97 0.16
N VAL A 229 11.57 -5.13 1.25
CA VAL A 229 11.48 -4.13 2.33
C VAL A 229 12.87 -3.81 2.87
N THR A 230 13.66 -4.84 3.17
CA THR A 230 15.04 -4.70 3.68
C THR A 230 15.96 -3.99 2.69
N LYS A 231 15.82 -4.26 1.39
CA LYS A 231 16.59 -3.58 0.35
C LYS A 231 16.21 -2.11 0.27
N LEU A 232 14.92 -1.81 0.30
CA LEU A 232 14.42 -0.44 0.26
C LEU A 232 14.93 0.34 1.49
N GLN A 233 14.91 -0.24 2.68
CA GLN A 233 15.49 0.37 3.88
C GLN A 233 17.00 0.57 3.78
N ASN A 234 17.73 -0.42 3.25
CA ASN A 234 19.19 -0.30 3.11
C ASN A 234 19.60 0.75 2.05
N GLU A 235 18.82 0.90 0.97
CA GLU A 235 19.03 1.95 -0.03
C GLU A 235 18.70 3.35 0.53
N PHE A 236 17.76 3.41 1.48
CA PHE A 236 17.38 4.63 2.20
C PHE A 236 18.00 4.64 3.59
N ASN A 237 19.29 4.99 3.66
CA ASN A 237 20.03 5.17 4.91
C ASN A 237 19.59 6.45 5.68
N TYR A 238 18.30 6.76 5.69
CA TYR A 238 17.73 7.89 6.39
C TYR A 238 16.82 7.39 7.50
N MET A 239 17.07 7.86 8.72
CA MET A 239 16.29 7.50 9.91
C MET A 239 15.39 8.63 10.38
N TYR A 240 15.70 9.89 10.03
CA TYR A 240 15.02 11.07 10.56
C TYR A 240 14.55 12.00 9.46
N ASP A 241 13.30 12.42 9.56
CA ASP A 241 12.70 13.52 8.81
C ASP A 241 12.55 14.72 9.72
N ILE A 242 13.12 15.86 9.33
CA ILE A 242 12.98 17.12 10.02
C ILE A 242 12.13 18.04 9.13
N MET A 243 10.84 18.16 9.46
CA MET A 243 9.90 19.04 8.78
C MET A 243 9.98 20.44 9.38
N VAL A 244 10.31 21.42 8.56
CA VAL A 244 10.42 22.84 8.90
C VAL A 244 9.27 23.59 8.23
N ILE A 245 8.62 24.46 9.00
CA ILE A 245 7.65 25.44 8.52
C ILE A 245 8.34 26.81 8.53
N PRO A 246 8.80 27.33 7.38
CA PRO A 246 9.40 28.66 7.27
C PRO A 246 8.45 29.80 7.67
N LYS A 247 8.99 30.94 8.14
CA LYS A 247 8.22 32.19 8.34
C LYS A 247 7.84 32.83 7.01
N ASP A 248 8.73 32.70 6.03
CA ASP A 248 8.67 33.27 4.69
C ASP A 248 9.10 32.21 3.66
N GLN A 249 8.94 32.48 2.37
CA GLN A 249 9.26 31.51 1.33
C GLN A 249 10.75 31.16 1.36
N MET A 250 11.07 29.94 1.80
CA MET A 250 12.42 29.41 1.81
C MET A 250 12.90 29.16 0.39
N THR A 251 14.14 29.52 0.08
CA THR A 251 14.76 29.25 -1.22
C THR A 251 15.54 27.92 -1.22
N GLU A 252 15.73 27.29 -2.38
CA GLU A 252 16.56 26.08 -2.50
C GLU A 252 17.98 26.30 -1.97
N LYS A 253 18.57 27.48 -2.20
CA LYS A 253 19.90 27.82 -1.68
C LYS A 253 19.95 27.87 -0.16
N GLU A 254 18.92 28.41 0.48
CA GLU A 254 18.83 28.42 1.94
C GLU A 254 18.69 26.99 2.47
N ALA A 255 17.85 26.16 1.83
CA ALA A 255 17.70 24.77 2.22
C ALA A 255 19.00 23.97 2.05
N GLU A 256 19.65 24.08 0.90
CA GLU A 256 20.93 23.42 0.62
C GLU A 256 22.03 23.84 1.62
N SER A 257 22.01 25.09 2.09
CA SER A 257 22.95 25.59 3.11
C SER A 257 22.75 24.96 4.49
N ILE A 258 21.51 24.63 4.85
CA ILE A 258 21.19 23.90 6.08
C ILE A 258 21.61 22.45 5.89
N TRP A 259 21.08 21.79 4.88
CA TRP A 259 21.40 20.39 4.62
C TRP A 259 21.20 20.05 3.14
N PRO A 260 22.13 19.31 2.52
CA PRO A 260 22.08 19.03 1.08
C PRO A 260 20.93 18.10 0.68
N ARG A 261 20.31 17.40 1.64
CA ARG A 261 19.28 16.41 1.40
C ARG A 261 17.95 16.92 1.92
N PHE A 262 17.19 17.56 1.04
CA PHE A 262 15.94 18.22 1.39
C PHE A 262 14.87 18.06 0.31
N GLU A 263 13.62 18.27 0.68
CA GLU A 263 12.48 18.35 -0.22
C GLU A 263 11.58 19.53 0.18
N MET A 264 11.15 20.33 -0.81
CA MET A 264 10.27 21.47 -0.60
C MET A 264 8.86 21.13 -1.08
N ILE A 265 7.87 21.15 -0.18
CA ILE A 265 6.48 20.78 -0.49
C ILE A 265 5.54 21.79 0.16
N GLY A 266 4.72 22.48 -0.65
CA GLY A 266 3.62 23.30 -0.14
C GLY A 266 4.06 24.42 0.83
N GLY A 267 5.25 24.98 0.63
CA GLY A 267 5.82 26.02 1.51
C GLY A 267 6.55 25.48 2.74
N MET A 268 6.56 24.17 2.96
CA MET A 268 7.37 23.49 3.98
C MET A 268 8.68 22.96 3.38
N CYS A 269 9.70 22.78 4.22
CA CYS A 269 10.96 22.16 3.83
C CYS A 269 11.24 20.96 4.74
N ARG A 270 11.48 19.79 4.15
CA ARG A 270 11.83 18.56 4.86
C ARG A 270 13.30 18.28 4.69
N PHE A 271 13.99 17.89 5.77
CA PHE A 271 15.39 17.50 5.74
C PHE A 271 15.56 16.06 6.19
N PHE A 272 16.42 15.31 5.50
CA PHE A 272 16.60 13.88 5.76
C PHE A 272 17.98 13.58 6.36
N ALA A 273 17.98 12.98 7.55
CA ALA A 273 19.18 12.59 8.29
C ALA A 273 19.29 11.06 8.40
N GLY A 274 20.48 10.52 8.20
CA GLY A 274 20.79 9.10 8.34
C GLY A 274 21.11 8.64 9.75
N THR A 275 21.51 9.56 10.61
CA THR A 275 21.85 9.26 12.00
C THR A 275 21.29 10.30 12.95
N ARG A 276 21.24 9.95 14.24
CA ARG A 276 20.83 10.90 15.29
C ARG A 276 21.78 12.11 15.35
N ALA A 277 23.07 11.91 15.09
CA ALA A 277 24.05 12.99 15.06
C ALA A 277 23.74 13.98 13.93
N GLU A 278 23.47 13.48 12.72
CA GLU A 278 23.06 14.32 11.60
C GLU A 278 21.75 15.08 11.90
N ALA A 279 20.77 14.42 12.53
CA ALA A 279 19.52 15.09 12.91
C ALA A 279 19.75 16.26 13.89
N VAL A 280 20.66 16.08 14.85
CA VAL A 280 21.07 17.15 15.79
C VAL A 280 21.79 18.28 15.06
N ASP A 281 22.66 17.98 14.09
CA ASP A 281 23.34 19.01 13.29
C ASP A 281 22.33 19.82 12.45
N ILE A 282 21.35 19.15 11.86
CA ILE A 282 20.26 19.80 11.14
C ILE A 282 19.46 20.73 12.07
N HIS A 283 19.13 20.29 13.29
CA HIS A 283 18.46 21.15 14.29
C HIS A 283 19.25 22.42 14.57
N ASN A 284 20.54 22.28 14.88
CA ASN A 284 21.39 23.43 15.18
C ASN A 284 21.42 24.42 14.01
N LYS A 285 21.54 23.93 12.77
CA LYS A 285 21.53 24.79 11.58
C LYS A 285 20.17 25.45 11.32
N ILE A 286 19.06 24.78 11.60
CA ILE A 286 17.71 25.38 11.51
C ILE A 286 17.56 26.49 12.56
N ILE A 287 18.05 26.26 13.79
CA ILE A 287 18.05 27.24 14.87
C ILE A 287 18.88 28.46 14.48
N ASP A 288 20.09 28.25 13.95
CA ASP A 288 20.99 29.32 13.48
C ASP A 288 20.37 30.10 12.30
N TRP A 289 19.63 29.42 11.43
CA TRP A 289 18.91 30.06 10.32
C TRP A 289 17.78 30.97 10.81
N GLY A 290 17.08 30.61 11.88
CA GLY A 290 16.19 31.51 12.65
C GLY A 290 14.88 31.96 11.97
N LYS A 291 14.64 31.57 10.71
CA LYS A 291 13.46 31.96 9.91
C LYS A 291 12.38 30.88 9.82
N PHE A 292 12.11 30.17 10.92
CA PHE A 292 11.04 29.16 10.99
C PHE A 292 9.95 29.53 12.00
N ILE A 293 8.73 29.08 11.75
CA ILE A 293 7.59 29.10 12.67
C ILE A 293 7.69 27.92 13.63
N ASP A 294 7.91 26.72 13.10
CA ASP A 294 8.03 25.46 13.85
C ASP A 294 8.93 24.49 13.07
N PHE A 295 9.52 23.53 13.77
CA PHE A 295 10.09 22.35 13.15
C PHE A 295 9.88 21.11 14.02
N LYS A 296 9.66 19.97 13.38
CA LYS A 296 9.41 18.68 14.04
C LYS A 296 10.31 17.62 13.50
N THR A 297 10.61 16.63 14.33
CA THR A 297 11.41 15.46 13.94
C THR A 297 10.63 14.20 14.15
N SER A 298 10.59 13.37 13.12
CA SER A 298 9.97 12.06 13.10
C SER A 298 10.91 11.03 12.50
N GLY A 299 10.59 9.74 12.69
CA GLY A 299 11.16 8.70 11.86
C GLY A 299 10.72 8.90 10.41
N ILE A 300 11.57 8.49 9.46
CA ILE A 300 11.19 8.50 8.06
C ILE A 300 10.14 7.44 7.79
N SER A 301 9.09 7.83 7.07
CA SER A 301 8.06 6.89 6.72
C SER A 301 8.43 6.07 5.47
N ILE A 302 7.92 4.84 5.39
CA ILE A 302 8.00 4.03 4.18
C ILE A 302 7.28 4.72 3.01
N GLU A 303 6.30 5.58 3.27
CA GLU A 303 5.71 6.44 2.24
C GLU A 303 6.70 7.47 1.71
N ASP A 304 7.50 8.09 2.58
CA ASP A 304 8.55 9.02 2.17
C ASP A 304 9.62 8.31 1.37
N ILE A 305 10.05 7.15 1.85
CA ILE A 305 10.99 6.30 1.13
C ILE A 305 10.44 5.92 -0.25
N THR A 306 9.15 5.59 -0.32
CA THR A 306 8.46 5.26 -1.57
C THR A 306 8.38 6.46 -2.51
N LEU A 307 8.01 7.65 -2.01
CA LEU A 307 7.93 8.87 -2.80
C LEU A 307 9.29 9.30 -3.31
N MET A 308 10.33 9.23 -2.48
CA MET A 308 11.69 9.52 -2.89
C MET A 308 12.21 8.48 -3.91
N TRP A 309 11.87 7.20 -3.72
CA TRP A 309 12.23 6.15 -4.68
C TRP A 309 11.54 6.40 -6.02
N LEU A 310 10.23 6.72 -6.01
CA LEU A 310 9.46 7.06 -7.20
C LEU A 310 10.05 8.28 -7.89
N ALA A 311 10.35 9.37 -7.17
CA ALA A 311 10.95 10.58 -7.73
C ALA A 311 12.34 10.33 -8.35
N LYS A 312 13.15 9.47 -7.72
CA LYS A 312 14.46 9.08 -8.25
C LYS A 312 14.32 8.28 -9.55
N HIS A 313 13.41 7.31 -9.58
CA HIS A 313 13.23 6.44 -10.74
C HIS A 313 12.40 7.11 -11.84
N GLU A 314 11.51 8.04 -11.53
CA GLU A 314 10.77 8.85 -12.50
C GLU A 314 11.72 9.74 -13.30
N LYS A 315 12.72 10.35 -12.65
CA LYS A 315 13.81 11.06 -13.35
C LYS A 315 14.61 10.13 -14.26
N GLU A 316 15.01 8.96 -13.78
CA GLU A 316 15.74 7.97 -14.59
C GLU A 316 14.89 7.45 -15.77
N MET A 317 13.58 7.33 -15.59
CA MET A 317 12.64 6.92 -16.63
C MET A 317 12.36 8.04 -17.64
N GLU A 318 12.23 9.28 -17.21
CA GLU A 318 12.16 10.45 -18.09
C GLU A 318 13.44 10.60 -18.93
N GLU A 319 14.60 10.42 -18.32
CA GLU A 319 15.89 10.43 -19.01
C GLU A 319 15.97 9.33 -20.07
N LYS A 320 15.56 8.10 -19.73
CA LYS A 320 15.48 6.97 -20.68
C LYS A 320 14.49 7.25 -21.82
N LEU A 321 13.32 7.81 -21.54
CA LEU A 321 12.32 8.17 -22.55
C LEU A 321 12.80 9.29 -23.48
N VAL A 322 13.51 10.29 -22.94
CA VAL A 322 14.15 11.36 -23.73
C VAL A 322 15.23 10.76 -24.63
N GLU A 323 16.03 9.82 -24.13
CA GLU A 323 17.07 9.15 -24.88
C GLU A 323 16.51 8.23 -25.97
N GLU A 324 15.43 7.53 -25.70
CA GLU A 324 14.71 6.70 -26.68
C GLU A 324 14.06 7.55 -27.78
N ARG A 325 13.42 8.67 -27.43
CA ARG A 325 12.91 9.65 -28.40
C ARG A 325 14.02 10.25 -29.26
N LYS A 326 15.21 10.47 -28.71
CA LYS A 326 16.40 10.90 -29.48
C LYS A 326 16.85 9.82 -30.46
N LYS A 327 16.88 8.55 -30.05
CA LYS A 327 17.23 7.40 -30.91
C LYS A 327 16.23 7.24 -32.06
N ILE A 328 14.93 7.38 -31.78
CA ILE A 328 13.86 7.32 -32.80
C ILE A 328 14.04 8.46 -33.82
N LYS A 329 14.23 9.71 -33.36
CA LYS A 329 14.46 10.86 -34.25
C LYS A 329 15.72 10.70 -35.10
N GLN A 330 16.82 10.19 -34.55
CA GLN A 330 18.04 9.90 -35.32
C GLN A 330 17.80 8.81 -36.38
N ALA A 331 17.08 7.75 -36.04
CA ALA A 331 16.75 6.69 -36.98
C ALA A 331 15.87 7.18 -38.14
N GLU A 332 14.93 8.09 -37.86
CA GLU A 332 14.08 8.73 -38.88
C GLU A 332 14.88 9.66 -39.80
N GLN A 333 15.78 10.47 -39.26
CA GLN A 333 16.68 11.33 -40.04
C GLN A 333 17.61 10.51 -40.94
N LEU A 334 18.16 9.40 -40.43
CA LEU A 334 19.00 8.49 -41.23
C LEU A 334 18.21 7.82 -42.37
N LYS A 335 16.95 7.44 -42.12
CA LYS A 335 16.04 6.90 -43.14
C LYS A 335 15.69 7.95 -44.20
N GLN A 336 15.46 9.20 -43.82
CA GLN A 336 15.23 10.29 -44.78
C GLN A 336 16.46 10.60 -45.62
N ALA A 337 17.66 10.64 -45.03
CA ALA A 337 18.92 10.85 -45.76
C ALA A 337 19.25 9.71 -46.74
N LYS A 338 18.92 8.46 -46.39
CA LYS A 338 19.05 7.31 -47.32
C LYS A 338 18.04 7.37 -48.47
N ARG A 339 16.83 7.90 -48.24
CA ARG A 339 15.80 8.09 -49.29
C ARG A 339 16.16 9.22 -50.25
N SER A 340 16.77 10.30 -49.79
CA SER A 340 17.21 11.40 -50.66
C SER A 340 18.43 11.04 -51.52
N ARG A 341 19.35 10.21 -51.01
CA ARG A 341 20.50 9.67 -51.77
C ARG A 341 20.14 8.62 -52.82
N ARG A 342 18.97 7.99 -52.75
CA ARG A 342 18.48 7.05 -53.79
C ARG A 342 17.68 7.74 -54.91
N ARG A 343 17.37 9.03 -54.75
CA ARG A 343 16.62 9.84 -55.73
C ARG A 343 17.51 10.80 -56.53
N LYS A 344 18.78 10.91 -56.17
CA LYS A 344 19.87 11.44 -56.99
C LYS A 344 20.63 10.26 -57.56
#